data_AF-A0A0Q4GLT6-F1
#
_entry.id   AF-A0A0Q4GLT6-F1
#
_cell.length_a   1.000
_cell.length_b   1.000
_cell.length_c   1.000
_cell.angle_alpha   90.00
_cell.angle_beta   90.00
_cell.angle_gamma   90.00
#
_symmetry.space_group_name_H-M   'P 1'
#
loop_
_entity.id
_entity.type
_entity.pdbx_description
1 polymer ?
#
loop_
_entity_poly.entity_id
_entity_poly.type
_entity_poly.pdbx_seq_one_letter_code
_entity_poly.pdbx_strand_id
1 'polypeptide(L)'
;MRDAPYTAAYEEQEVYSALHDYLKEAEGIEILPSVRLLIAEFIRHMMGRVAHYYPTMLKEEAVAKESKTGEIDRKLWIALEDLHDGWEQSGEVGQEVYGAGIAFGVIPNQYFKVKNESFIIFCDYPIANFKCKANAAALTTGGDERLNCRMIILFKGGDRPKNLEVKSLERKEKYNAVKNNPDLIEYNISGNQKVSITW
;
A
#
# COMPACT_ATOMS: atom_id res chain seq x y z
N MET A 1 -23.55 6.11 -13.60
CA MET A 1 -22.47 5.10 -13.57
C MET A 1 -22.90 3.84 -12.79
N ARG A 2 -24.08 3.25 -13.03
CA ARG A 2 -24.45 1.97 -12.35
C ARG A 2 -24.06 0.74 -13.16
N ASP A 3 -23.88 0.92 -14.48
CA ASP A 3 -23.64 -0.14 -15.47
C ASP A 3 -22.38 0.15 -16.32
N ALA A 4 -21.41 0.90 -15.78
CA ALA A 4 -20.16 1.15 -16.51
C ALA A 4 -19.33 -0.16 -16.54
N PRO A 5 -18.86 -0.61 -17.72
CA PRO A 5 -18.07 -1.85 -17.84
C PRO A 5 -16.63 -1.71 -17.34
N TYR A 6 -16.24 -0.51 -16.89
CA TYR A 6 -14.91 -0.16 -16.43
C TYR A 6 -14.92 0.35 -14.99
N THR A 7 -13.74 0.37 -14.37
CA THR A 7 -13.50 1.04 -13.08
C THR A 7 -12.73 2.34 -13.31
N ALA A 8 -12.93 3.33 -12.45
CA ALA A 8 -12.15 4.56 -12.47
C ALA A 8 -11.08 4.57 -11.37
N ALA A 9 -9.88 5.03 -11.72
CA ALA A 9 -8.74 5.05 -10.82
C ALA A 9 -9.01 5.90 -9.56
N TYR A 10 -9.67 7.05 -9.73
CA TYR A 10 -10.13 7.90 -8.62
C TYR A 10 -11.11 7.19 -7.68
N GLU A 11 -12.17 6.57 -8.19
CA GLU A 11 -13.19 5.89 -7.38
C GLU A 11 -12.56 4.77 -6.54
N GLU A 12 -11.63 4.02 -7.13
CA GLU A 12 -10.87 3.00 -6.42
C GLU A 12 -10.02 3.57 -5.28
N GLN A 13 -9.39 4.73 -5.50
CA GLN A 13 -8.62 5.41 -4.47
C GLN A 13 -9.51 5.94 -3.35
N GLU A 14 -10.72 6.43 -3.65
CA GLU A 14 -11.70 6.83 -2.64
C GLU A 14 -12.12 5.63 -1.78
N VAL A 15 -12.40 4.47 -2.37
CA VAL A 15 -12.69 3.23 -1.63
C VAL A 15 -11.51 2.86 -0.74
N TYR A 16 -10.29 2.87 -1.28
CA TYR A 16 -9.08 2.60 -0.50
C TYR A 16 -8.94 3.53 0.71
N SER A 17 -9.13 4.83 0.52
CA SER A 17 -9.05 5.82 1.60
C SER A 17 -10.16 5.64 2.63
N ALA A 18 -11.40 5.42 2.18
CA ALA A 18 -12.55 5.19 3.06
C ALA A 18 -12.36 3.93 3.94
N LEU A 19 -11.73 2.88 3.40
CA LEU A 19 -11.41 1.67 4.17
C LEU A 19 -10.31 1.90 5.22
N HIS A 20 -9.30 2.71 4.91
CA HIS A 20 -8.31 3.14 5.89
C HIS A 20 -8.95 3.97 7.01
N ASP A 21 -9.82 4.92 6.65
CA ASP A 21 -10.54 5.76 7.61
C ASP A 21 -11.50 4.92 8.47
N TYR A 22 -12.23 3.98 7.87
CA TYR A 22 -13.08 3.06 8.62
C TYR A 22 -12.31 2.30 9.71
N LEU A 23 -11.14 1.74 9.37
CA LEU A 23 -10.31 1.02 10.35
C LEU A 23 -9.78 1.92 11.46
N LYS A 24 -9.47 3.18 11.12
CA LYS A 24 -9.02 4.18 12.09
C LYS A 24 -10.14 4.59 13.05
N GLU A 25 -11.34 4.86 12.54
CA GLU A 25 -12.51 5.21 13.36
C GLU A 25 -13.01 4.01 14.18
N ALA A 26 -12.81 2.78 13.69
CA ALA A 26 -13.12 1.55 14.42
C ALA A 26 -12.07 1.19 15.50
N GLU A 27 -11.03 2.00 15.70
CA GLU A 27 -10.01 1.72 16.70
C GLU A 27 -10.60 1.65 18.12
N GLY A 28 -10.33 0.55 18.82
CA GLY A 28 -10.90 0.28 20.15
C GLY A 28 -12.36 -0.18 20.15
N ILE A 29 -13.00 -0.28 18.98
CA ILE A 29 -14.35 -0.81 18.81
C ILE A 29 -14.24 -2.26 18.30
N GLU A 30 -15.06 -3.15 18.87
CA GLU A 30 -15.16 -4.51 18.38
C GLU A 30 -15.91 -4.54 17.04
N ILE A 31 -15.19 -4.88 15.98
CA ILE A 31 -15.75 -5.18 14.66
C ILE A 31 -15.49 -6.64 14.31
N LEU A 32 -16.32 -7.19 13.41
CA LEU A 32 -16.20 -8.59 13.02
C LEU A 32 -14.79 -8.89 12.47
N PRO A 33 -14.12 -9.98 12.92
CA PRO A 33 -12.80 -10.35 12.42
C PRO A 33 -12.75 -10.52 10.89
N SER A 34 -13.84 -11.02 10.28
CA SER A 34 -13.97 -11.12 8.83
C SER A 34 -13.90 -9.78 8.10
N VAL A 35 -14.40 -8.70 8.70
CA VAL A 35 -14.32 -7.34 8.13
C VAL A 35 -12.88 -6.85 8.14
N ARG A 36 -12.17 -6.98 9.27
CA ARG A 36 -10.74 -6.62 9.34
C ARG A 36 -9.91 -7.39 8.32
N LEU A 37 -10.14 -8.70 8.23
CA LEU A 37 -9.46 -9.58 7.29
C LEU A 37 -9.71 -9.14 5.85
N LEU A 38 -10.98 -8.97 5.46
CA LEU A 38 -11.35 -8.61 4.10
C LEU A 38 -10.75 -7.25 3.71
N ILE A 39 -10.82 -6.26 4.59
CA ILE A 39 -10.27 -4.92 4.32
C ILE A 39 -8.75 -4.98 4.16
N ALA A 40 -8.04 -5.71 5.02
CA ALA A 40 -6.59 -5.82 4.93
C ALA A 40 -6.12 -6.52 3.64
N GLU A 41 -6.79 -7.60 3.25
CA GLU A 41 -6.49 -8.28 1.99
C GLU A 41 -6.88 -7.45 0.76
N PHE A 42 -7.99 -6.70 0.82
CA PHE A 42 -8.33 -5.73 -0.23
C PHE A 42 -7.22 -4.69 -0.40
N ILE A 43 -6.78 -4.07 0.70
CA ILE A 43 -5.68 -3.09 0.71
C ILE A 43 -4.40 -3.67 0.12
N ARG A 44 -4.02 -4.88 0.54
CA ARG A 44 -2.86 -5.59 0.02
C ARG A 44 -2.92 -5.76 -1.50
N HIS A 45 -4.05 -6.26 -2.00
CA HIS A 45 -4.22 -6.52 -3.43
C HIS A 45 -4.34 -5.23 -4.25
N MET A 46 -4.93 -4.18 -3.69
CA MET A 46 -4.99 -2.85 -4.28
C MET A 46 -3.58 -2.32 -4.54
N MET A 47 -2.64 -2.48 -3.59
CA MET A 47 -1.25 -2.07 -3.76
C MET A 47 -0.54 -2.76 -4.93
N GLY A 48 -0.91 -4.01 -5.25
CA GLY A 48 -0.35 -4.74 -6.38
C GLY A 48 -0.87 -4.26 -7.74
N ARG A 49 -2.09 -3.72 -7.79
CA ARG A 49 -2.74 -3.30 -9.05
C ARG A 49 -2.63 -1.81 -9.33
N VAL A 50 -2.60 -0.94 -8.33
CA VAL A 50 -2.68 0.53 -8.50
C VAL A 50 -1.56 1.10 -9.38
N ALA A 51 -0.37 0.49 -9.37
CA ALA A 51 0.71 0.88 -10.27
C ALA A 51 0.34 0.69 -11.75
N HIS A 52 -0.52 -0.28 -12.07
CA HIS A 52 -0.97 -0.58 -13.42
C HIS A 52 -2.13 0.31 -13.87
N TYR A 53 -2.54 1.30 -13.07
CA TYR A 53 -3.51 2.32 -13.51
C TYR A 53 -2.83 3.39 -14.37
N TYR A 54 -1.51 3.50 -14.25
CA TYR A 54 -0.69 4.37 -15.08
C TYR A 54 -0.37 3.68 -16.41
N PRO A 55 -0.57 4.35 -17.55
CA PRO A 55 -0.30 3.77 -18.87
C PRO A 55 1.18 3.44 -19.08
N THR A 56 2.09 4.05 -18.30
CA THR A 56 3.53 3.75 -18.29
C THR A 56 3.84 2.32 -17.82
N MET A 57 2.96 1.72 -17.02
CA MET A 57 3.12 0.36 -16.50
C MET A 57 2.37 -0.69 -17.33
N LEU A 58 1.59 -0.25 -18.31
CA LEU A 58 0.79 -1.11 -19.18
C LEU A 58 1.50 -1.41 -20.49
N LYS A 59 1.23 -2.61 -21.02
CA LYS A 59 1.63 -2.96 -22.39
C LYS A 59 0.91 -2.06 -23.38
N GLU A 60 1.54 -1.82 -24.52
CA GLU A 60 1.02 -0.89 -25.53
C GLU A 60 -0.35 -1.31 -26.06
N GLU A 61 -0.52 -2.60 -26.32
CA GLU A 61 -1.76 -3.18 -26.80
C GLU A 61 -2.93 -3.06 -25.81
N ALA A 62 -2.65 -2.85 -24.52
CA ALA A 62 -3.67 -2.71 -23.48
C ALA A 62 -4.18 -1.27 -23.32
N VAL A 63 -3.55 -0.30 -23.99
CA VAL A 63 -3.93 1.12 -23.92
C VAL A 63 -4.56 1.54 -25.24
N ALA A 64 -5.65 2.31 -25.17
CA ALA A 64 -6.33 2.84 -26.34
C ALA A 64 -5.36 3.68 -27.18
N LYS A 65 -5.40 3.51 -28.50
CA LYS A 65 -4.56 4.29 -29.42
C LYS A 65 -5.10 5.70 -29.66
N GLU A 66 -6.42 5.84 -29.58
CA GLU A 66 -7.12 7.11 -29.72
C GLU A 66 -8.15 7.20 -28.58
N SER A 67 -8.16 8.33 -27.90
CA SER A 67 -9.17 8.67 -26.89
C SER A 67 -10.33 9.41 -27.54
N LYS A 68 -11.54 9.18 -27.03
CA LYS A 68 -12.79 9.80 -27.52
C LYS A 68 -12.92 11.25 -27.09
N THR A 69 -12.39 11.59 -25.91
CA THR A 69 -12.60 12.90 -25.27
C THR A 69 -11.28 13.55 -24.84
N GLY A 70 -10.48 12.84 -24.06
CA GLY A 70 -9.23 13.33 -23.47
C GLY A 70 -8.01 13.03 -24.32
N GLU A 71 -6.85 13.01 -23.68
CA GLU A 71 -5.55 12.72 -24.28
C GLU A 71 -4.84 11.61 -23.50
N ILE A 72 -3.96 10.86 -24.18
CA ILE A 72 -3.10 9.85 -23.55
C ILE A 72 -1.65 10.13 -23.89
N ASP A 73 -0.85 10.46 -22.88
CA ASP A 73 0.61 10.40 -22.95
C ASP A 73 1.11 9.29 -22.02
N ARG A 74 1.58 8.20 -22.63
CA ARG A 74 2.11 7.02 -21.91
C ARG A 74 3.37 7.32 -21.09
N LYS A 75 4.00 8.47 -21.29
CA LYS A 75 5.16 8.92 -20.50
C LYS A 75 4.76 9.70 -19.24
N LEU A 76 3.49 10.11 -19.13
CA LEU A 76 2.97 10.79 -17.96
C LEU A 76 2.45 9.79 -16.93
N TRP A 77 2.81 10.02 -15.67
CA TRP A 77 2.32 9.28 -14.52
C TRP A 77 0.96 9.82 -14.06
N ILE A 78 0.00 9.80 -14.98
CA ILE A 78 -1.40 10.11 -14.72
C ILE A 78 -2.23 8.87 -15.08
N ALA A 79 -3.10 8.44 -14.18
CA ALA A 79 -3.88 7.22 -14.36
C ALA A 79 -4.85 7.34 -15.55
N LEU A 80 -5.18 6.21 -16.17
CA LEU A 80 -6.27 6.14 -17.15
C LEU A 80 -7.62 6.27 -16.44
N GLU A 81 -8.57 6.95 -17.07
CA GLU A 81 -9.89 7.19 -16.49
C GLU A 81 -10.76 5.93 -16.52
N ASP A 82 -10.80 5.23 -17.66
CA ASP A 82 -11.52 3.97 -17.84
C ASP A 82 -10.56 2.79 -17.88
N LEU A 83 -10.51 2.04 -16.78
CA LEU A 83 -9.72 0.82 -16.64
C LEU A 83 -10.60 -0.41 -16.88
N HIS A 84 -10.19 -1.23 -17.85
CA HIS A 84 -10.89 -2.45 -18.24
C HIS A 84 -10.18 -3.71 -17.73
N ASP A 85 -10.81 -4.87 -17.93
CA ASP A 85 -10.35 -6.18 -17.46
C ASP A 85 -9.21 -6.80 -18.27
N GLY A 86 -8.78 -6.13 -19.34
CA GLY A 86 -7.71 -6.56 -20.24
C GLY A 86 -8.17 -7.24 -21.53
N TRP A 87 -9.48 -7.50 -21.71
CA TRP A 87 -10.06 -7.83 -23.02
C TRP A 87 -10.34 -6.60 -23.87
N GLU A 88 -10.69 -5.50 -23.22
CA GLU A 88 -10.85 -4.19 -23.83
C GLU A 88 -9.65 -3.29 -23.52
N GLN A 89 -9.35 -2.36 -24.43
CA GLN A 89 -8.28 -1.40 -24.21
C GLN A 89 -8.71 -0.36 -23.17
N SER A 90 -7.80 0.00 -22.27
CA SER A 90 -8.02 1.06 -21.27
C SER A 90 -7.68 2.44 -21.78
N GLY A 91 -8.38 3.46 -21.29
CA GLY A 91 -8.12 4.86 -21.64
C GLY A 91 -8.92 5.38 -22.84
N GLU A 92 -10.05 4.78 -23.20
CA GLU A 92 -10.91 5.34 -24.26
C GLU A 92 -11.40 6.75 -23.92
N VAL A 93 -11.51 7.09 -22.63
CA VAL A 93 -11.83 8.45 -22.19
C VAL A 93 -10.57 9.31 -22.17
N GLY A 94 -9.45 8.77 -21.71
CA GLY A 94 -8.14 9.43 -21.65
C GLY A 94 -7.46 9.26 -20.29
N GLN A 95 -6.53 10.14 -19.97
CA GLN A 95 -5.93 10.22 -18.63
C GLN A 95 -6.75 11.10 -17.68
N GLU A 96 -7.01 10.59 -16.48
CA GLU A 96 -7.76 11.26 -15.43
C GLU A 96 -6.85 12.22 -14.65
N VAL A 97 -6.99 13.54 -14.86
CA VAL A 97 -6.15 14.55 -14.20
C VAL A 97 -6.21 14.46 -12.67
N TYR A 98 -7.39 14.14 -12.10
CA TYR A 98 -7.53 13.91 -10.65
C TYR A 98 -6.81 12.64 -10.18
N GLY A 99 -6.66 11.65 -11.07
CA GLY A 99 -5.87 10.44 -10.86
C GLY A 99 -4.38 10.70 -10.67
N ALA A 100 -3.87 11.88 -11.03
CA ALA A 100 -2.49 12.29 -10.72
C ALA A 100 -2.22 12.34 -9.20
N GLY A 101 -3.27 12.48 -8.38
CA GLY A 101 -3.20 12.50 -6.93
C GLY A 101 -3.05 11.12 -6.26
N ILE A 102 -3.33 10.02 -6.97
CA ILE A 102 -3.50 8.69 -6.36
C ILE A 102 -2.27 8.25 -5.58
N ALA A 103 -1.08 8.42 -6.14
CA ALA A 103 0.17 8.06 -5.46
C ALA A 103 0.32 8.78 -4.11
N PHE A 104 -0.14 10.03 -4.01
CA PHE A 104 -0.09 10.82 -2.78
C PHE A 104 -1.14 10.39 -1.75
N GLY A 105 -2.26 9.78 -2.18
CA GLY A 105 -3.22 9.15 -1.28
C GLY A 105 -2.77 7.78 -0.77
N VAL A 106 -2.05 7.02 -1.59
CA VAL A 106 -1.65 5.64 -1.29
C VAL A 106 -0.34 5.57 -0.51
N ILE A 107 0.71 6.26 -0.97
CA ILE A 107 2.07 6.11 -0.42
C ILE A 107 2.11 6.42 1.09
N PRO A 108 1.52 7.52 1.61
CA PRO A 108 1.61 7.84 3.04
C PRO A 108 0.95 6.79 3.96
N ASN A 109 0.02 6.01 3.43
CA ASN A 109 -0.69 4.97 4.18
C ASN A 109 0.08 3.66 4.27
N GLN A 110 1.09 3.43 3.40
CA GLN A 110 1.90 2.21 3.40
C GLN A 110 3.38 2.43 3.69
N TYR A 111 3.90 3.65 3.50
CA TYR A 111 5.30 4.00 3.67
C TYR A 111 5.50 4.97 4.84
N PHE A 112 6.11 4.47 5.91
CA PHE A 112 6.30 5.16 7.16
C PHE A 112 7.76 5.60 7.28
N LYS A 113 7.98 6.92 7.19
CA LYS A 113 9.30 7.52 7.38
C LYS A 113 9.67 7.51 8.86
N VAL A 114 10.84 6.99 9.20
CA VAL A 114 11.43 7.14 10.53
C VAL A 114 12.25 8.42 10.56
N LYS A 115 11.91 9.33 11.47
CA LYS A 115 12.55 10.65 11.53
C LYS A 115 14.03 10.52 11.88
N ASN A 116 14.88 11.26 11.16
CA ASN A 116 16.34 11.30 11.31
C ASN A 116 17.07 10.00 10.95
N GLU A 117 16.37 9.03 10.36
CA GLU A 117 16.97 7.77 9.94
C GLU A 117 17.02 7.66 8.41
N SER A 118 17.98 6.88 7.93
CA SER A 118 18.22 6.58 6.53
C SER A 118 17.28 5.50 5.97
N PHE A 119 16.23 5.10 6.68
CA PHE A 119 15.33 4.03 6.24
C PHE A 119 13.85 4.38 6.31
N ILE A 120 13.04 3.64 5.55
CA ILE A 120 11.58 3.74 5.49
C ILE A 120 11.01 2.35 5.78
N ILE A 121 9.91 2.30 6.52
CA ILE A 121 9.15 1.06 6.75
C ILE A 121 8.00 1.03 5.75
N PHE A 122 7.87 -0.06 5.02
CA PHE A 122 6.73 -0.38 4.18
C PHE A 122 5.93 -1.54 4.81
N CYS A 123 4.60 -1.49 4.74
CA CYS A 123 3.74 -2.63 5.02
C CYS A 123 2.68 -2.75 3.92
N ASP A 124 2.32 -3.98 3.53
CA ASP A 124 1.23 -4.22 2.57
C ASP A 124 -0.15 -4.31 3.25
N TYR A 125 -0.21 -4.23 4.58
CA TYR A 125 -1.43 -4.10 5.38
C TYR A 125 -1.57 -2.70 5.97
N PRO A 126 -2.80 -2.28 6.32
CA PRO A 126 -3.00 -1.05 7.07
C PRO A 126 -2.23 -1.09 8.40
N ILE A 127 -1.63 0.05 8.78
CA ILE A 127 -0.95 0.21 10.07
C ILE A 127 -1.71 1.22 10.94
N ALA A 128 -1.87 0.88 12.22
CA ALA A 128 -2.31 1.79 13.26
C ALA A 128 -1.18 2.13 14.23
N ASN A 129 -1.34 3.24 14.98
CA ASN A 129 -0.45 3.62 16.09
C ASN A 129 1.04 3.74 15.76
N PHE A 130 1.40 4.07 14.52
CA PHE A 130 2.81 4.28 14.16
C PHE A 130 3.40 5.44 14.98
N LYS A 131 4.40 5.14 15.81
CA LYS A 131 5.08 6.12 16.67
C LYS A 131 6.58 5.86 16.66
N CYS A 132 7.37 6.92 16.62
CA CYS A 132 8.82 6.87 16.76
C CYS A 132 9.25 7.56 18.05
N LYS A 133 10.16 6.95 18.79
CA LYS A 133 10.77 7.52 20.01
C LYS A 133 12.22 7.06 20.13
N ALA A 134 13.15 8.01 20.15
CA ALA A 134 14.60 7.73 20.15
C ALA A 134 14.95 6.73 19.03
N ASN A 135 15.59 5.61 19.36
CA ASN A 135 16.02 4.59 18.40
C ASN A 135 15.01 3.43 18.30
N ALA A 136 13.72 3.75 18.41
CA ALA A 136 12.65 2.77 18.35
C ALA A 136 11.43 3.31 17.61
N ALA A 137 10.77 2.43 16.86
CA ALA A 137 9.45 2.62 16.30
C ALA A 137 8.51 1.54 16.81
N ALA A 138 7.25 1.88 17.02
CA ALA A 138 6.19 0.94 17.37
C ALA A 138 5.01 1.15 16.43
N LEU A 139 4.35 0.05 16.08
CA LEU A 139 3.19 0.04 15.20
C LEU A 139 2.28 -1.15 15.50
N THR A 140 1.04 -1.10 15.02
CA THR A 140 0.11 -2.23 15.04
C THR A 140 -0.28 -2.56 13.61
N THR A 141 -0.02 -3.79 13.16
CA THR A 141 -0.52 -4.26 11.86
C THR A 141 -2.04 -4.45 11.95
N GLY A 142 -2.77 -4.06 10.93
CA GLY A 142 -4.20 -4.34 10.81
C GLY A 142 -4.46 -5.78 10.36
N GLY A 143 -5.68 -6.04 9.89
CA GLY A 143 -6.09 -7.37 9.44
C GLY A 143 -6.40 -8.31 10.60
N ASP A 144 -6.04 -9.57 10.44
CA ASP A 144 -6.44 -10.66 11.33
C ASP A 144 -5.26 -11.63 11.54
N GLU A 145 -5.11 -12.15 12.76
CA GLU A 145 -3.99 -13.02 13.16
C GLU A 145 -3.91 -14.33 12.36
N ARG A 146 -5.00 -14.74 11.72
CA ARG A 146 -5.06 -15.92 10.84
C ARG A 146 -4.21 -15.76 9.58
N LEU A 147 -3.89 -14.52 9.20
CA LEU A 147 -3.09 -14.17 8.03
C LEU A 147 -1.84 -13.39 8.43
N ASN A 148 -0.97 -13.15 7.43
CA ASN A 148 0.26 -12.40 7.62
C ASN A 148 0.41 -11.33 6.53
N CYS A 149 1.02 -10.23 6.94
CA CYS A 149 1.42 -9.12 6.10
C CYS A 149 2.94 -9.12 5.85
N ARG A 150 3.30 -8.53 4.72
CA ARG A 150 4.68 -8.27 4.35
C ARG A 150 5.07 -6.90 4.89
N MET A 151 6.08 -6.89 5.76
CA MET A 151 6.72 -5.66 6.22
C MET A 151 8.15 -5.60 5.68
N ILE A 152 8.54 -4.46 5.11
CA ILE A 152 9.86 -4.25 4.55
C ILE A 152 10.48 -3.01 5.19
N ILE A 153 11.73 -3.10 5.60
CA ILE A 153 12.54 -1.95 5.99
C ILE A 153 13.48 -1.67 4.82
N LEU A 154 13.30 -0.54 4.17
CA LEU A 154 14.04 -0.08 2.99
C LEU A 154 15.14 0.89 3.42
N PHE A 155 16.40 0.58 3.13
CA PHE A 155 17.56 1.42 3.43
C PHE A 155 17.86 2.36 2.27
N LYS A 156 18.08 3.64 2.56
CA LYS A 156 18.51 4.63 1.57
C LYS A 156 20.02 4.67 1.51
N GLY A 157 20.57 4.51 0.31
CA GLY A 157 22.02 4.64 0.07
C GLY A 157 22.87 3.60 0.81
N GLY A 158 22.30 2.45 1.19
CA GLY A 158 23.00 1.39 1.92
C GLY A 158 23.36 1.70 3.37
N ASP A 159 22.87 2.83 3.92
CA ASP A 159 23.10 3.21 5.31
C ASP A 159 22.17 2.40 6.23
N ARG A 160 22.62 1.21 6.61
CA ARG A 160 21.87 0.25 7.42
C ARG A 160 22.31 0.32 8.88
N PRO A 161 21.37 0.47 9.84
CA PRO A 161 21.70 0.35 11.26
C PRO A 161 22.18 -1.05 11.62
N LYS A 162 23.27 -1.13 12.39
CA LYS A 162 23.93 -2.42 12.73
C LYS A 162 23.09 -3.33 13.63
N ASN A 163 22.29 -2.74 14.52
CA ASN A 163 21.54 -3.46 15.55
C ASN A 163 20.04 -3.45 15.29
N LEU A 164 19.64 -3.38 14.01
CA LEU A 164 18.23 -3.35 13.66
C LEU A 164 17.54 -4.67 14.04
N GLU A 165 16.45 -4.55 14.80
CA GLU A 165 15.71 -5.68 15.32
C GLU A 165 14.21 -5.41 15.30
N VAL A 166 13.43 -6.44 14.96
CA VAL A 166 11.97 -6.40 14.90
C VAL A 166 11.40 -7.45 15.86
N LYS A 167 10.46 -7.05 16.71
CA LYS A 167 9.85 -7.89 17.75
C LYS A 167 8.34 -7.74 17.83
N SER A 168 7.66 -8.83 18.19
CA SER A 168 6.29 -8.76 18.72
C SER A 168 6.33 -8.19 20.14
N LEU A 169 5.54 -7.16 20.41
CA LEU A 169 5.43 -6.59 21.76
C LEU A 169 4.66 -7.50 22.72
N GLU A 170 3.76 -8.33 22.19
CA GLU A 170 2.90 -9.21 22.98
C GLU A 170 3.62 -10.52 23.32
N ARG A 171 4.26 -11.14 22.32
CA ARG A 171 4.98 -12.41 22.49
C ARG A 171 6.39 -12.21 23.02
N LYS A 172 6.93 -10.97 22.91
CA LYS A 172 8.33 -10.63 23.22
C LYS A 172 9.34 -11.44 22.39
N GLU A 173 8.91 -11.95 21.25
CA GLU A 173 9.71 -12.75 20.33
C GLU A 173 10.23 -11.89 19.17
N LYS A 174 11.43 -12.23 18.67
CA LYS A 174 12.02 -11.61 17.50
C LYS A 174 11.43 -12.21 16.23
N TYR A 175 11.20 -11.37 15.24
CA TYR A 175 10.87 -11.84 13.89
C TYR A 175 12.14 -12.20 13.13
N ASN A 176 12.13 -13.37 12.50
CA ASN A 176 13.17 -13.76 11.55
C ASN A 176 12.91 -13.08 10.20
N ALA A 177 13.97 -12.56 9.58
CA ALA A 177 13.88 -11.99 8.25
C ALA A 177 13.61 -13.10 7.21
N VAL A 178 12.66 -12.86 6.32
CA VAL A 178 12.40 -13.69 5.14
C VAL A 178 13.42 -13.38 4.04
N LYS A 179 13.78 -12.10 3.90
CA LYS A 179 14.82 -11.63 2.99
C LYS A 179 15.66 -10.59 3.69
N ASN A 180 16.97 -10.62 3.48
CA ASN A 180 17.90 -9.72 4.14
C ASN A 180 19.07 -9.43 3.20
N ASN A 181 19.18 -8.18 2.74
CA ASN A 181 20.26 -7.74 1.85
C ASN A 181 20.68 -6.29 2.22
N PRO A 182 21.65 -5.68 1.51
CA PRO A 182 22.09 -4.31 1.79
C PRO A 182 21.02 -3.23 1.62
N ASP A 183 20.01 -3.46 0.79
CA ASP A 183 18.99 -2.47 0.43
C ASP A 183 17.72 -2.61 1.27
N LEU A 184 17.44 -3.81 1.79
CA LEU A 184 16.22 -4.07 2.56
C LEU A 184 16.33 -5.26 3.52
N ILE A 185 15.42 -5.25 4.50
CA ILE A 185 15.05 -6.44 5.26
C ILE A 185 13.53 -6.64 5.16
N GLU A 186 13.11 -7.86 4.86
CA GLU A 186 11.71 -8.25 4.73
C GLU A 186 11.32 -9.22 5.84
N TYR A 187 10.12 -9.02 6.38
CA TYR A 187 9.55 -9.82 7.45
C TYR A 187 8.13 -10.24 7.07
N ASN A 188 7.75 -11.44 7.53
CA ASN A 188 6.37 -11.90 7.51
C ASN A 188 5.81 -11.70 8.93
N ILE A 189 4.86 -10.78 9.07
CA ILE A 189 4.30 -10.35 10.36
C ILE A 189 2.82 -10.73 10.42
N SER A 190 2.38 -11.33 11.52
CA SER A 190 0.95 -11.65 11.71
C SER A 190 0.07 -10.39 11.64
N GLY A 191 -1.15 -10.53 11.12
CA GLY A 191 -2.14 -9.47 11.20
C GLY A 191 -2.56 -9.19 12.65
N ASN A 192 -3.12 -8.00 12.90
CA ASN A 192 -3.58 -7.56 14.21
C ASN A 192 -2.51 -7.65 15.32
N GLN A 193 -1.26 -7.31 15.00
CA GLN A 193 -0.11 -7.55 15.86
C GLN A 193 0.62 -6.25 16.22
N LYS A 194 0.91 -6.08 17.51
CA LYS A 194 1.80 -5.01 17.97
C LYS A 194 3.26 -5.35 17.74
N VAL A 195 3.95 -4.48 17.02
CA VAL A 195 5.35 -4.65 16.59
C VAL A 195 6.20 -3.50 17.12
N SER A 196 7.42 -3.83 17.53
CA SER A 196 8.48 -2.87 17.82
C SER A 196 9.67 -3.10 16.91
N ILE A 197 10.27 -2.00 16.48
CA ILE A 197 11.47 -1.97 15.64
C ILE A 197 12.48 -1.12 16.41
N THR A 198 13.68 -1.64 16.66
CA THR A 198 14.75 -0.93 17.38
C THR A 198 16.03 -0.96 16.56
N TRP A 199 16.88 0.06 16.68
CA TRP A 199 18.15 0.16 15.94
C TRP A 199 19.30 0.80 16.73
#